data_AF-A0A0F9HQ72-F1
#
_entry.id   AF-A0A0F9HQ72-F1
#
_cell.length_a   1.000
_cell.length_b   1.000
_cell.length_c   1.000
_cell.angle_alpha   90.00
_cell.angle_beta   90.00
_cell.angle_gamma   90.00
#
_symmetry.space_group_name_H-M   'P 1'
#
loop_
_entity.id
_entity.type
_entity.pdbx_description
1 polymer ?
#
loop_
_entity_poly.entity_id
_entity_poly.type
_entity_poly.pdbx_seq_one_letter_code
_entity_poly.pdbx_strand_id
1 'polypeptide(L)'
;MNLTAGKLLQGDLARHLREVGWLTFTEIEVPGTNCEPGSWHGRVDVVAVRPRSYARKDLRAYEVKVNRSDFLNDVGTEKWRRYHAVFHRVFFAVPAGLIKKTEVPAEAGLIVRGDKGWAVVKTAMGHQPPNLSVDSVLALLFRGYEQDREIRNLRERLFYRDGVVQDARAFGHGIRQKLSQKEREIEPALRNLRAAVENLAGTSLEETWGVEELTRRLSVVFETLTSFDEDRKALETIAGYLRYLGGRYTSERGKTREQVLDLDLGSK
;
A
#
# COMPACT_ATOMS: atom_id res chain seq x y z
N MET A 1 -26.67 -14.01 5.85
CA MET A 1 -27.41 -14.64 4.74
C MET A 1 -26.51 -15.67 4.09
N ASN A 2 -26.93 -16.94 4.01
CA ASN A 2 -26.19 -17.96 3.26
C ASN A 2 -26.34 -17.66 1.76
N LEU A 3 -25.28 -17.13 1.14
CA LEU A 3 -25.23 -16.92 -0.31
C LEU A 3 -25.14 -18.29 -0.99
N THR A 4 -25.95 -18.51 -2.02
CA THR A 4 -25.86 -19.72 -2.85
C THR A 4 -24.51 -19.76 -3.58
N ALA A 5 -24.03 -20.96 -3.92
CA ALA A 5 -22.77 -21.12 -4.66
C ALA A 5 -22.74 -20.30 -5.96
N GLY A 6 -23.88 -20.18 -6.66
CA GLY A 6 -24.04 -19.33 -7.84
C GLY A 6 -23.78 -17.85 -7.56
N LYS A 7 -24.40 -17.29 -6.50
CA LYS A 7 -24.19 -15.89 -6.11
C LYS A 7 -22.75 -15.60 -5.68
N LEU A 8 -22.09 -16.55 -5.03
CA LEU A 8 -20.67 -16.43 -4.68
C LEU A 8 -19.80 -16.38 -5.94
N LEU A 9 -20.01 -17.30 -6.89
CA LEU A 9 -19.26 -17.36 -8.14
C LEU A 9 -19.49 -16.10 -9.00
N GLN A 10 -20.72 -15.62 -9.05
CA GLN A 10 -21.10 -14.38 -9.72
C GLN A 10 -20.41 -13.15 -9.11
N GLY A 11 -20.42 -13.03 -7.78
CA GLY A 11 -19.72 -11.96 -7.08
C GLY A 11 -18.20 -12.01 -7.30
N ASP A 12 -17.62 -13.20 -7.34
CA ASP A 12 -16.21 -13.43 -7.63
C ASP A 12 -15.85 -13.02 -9.07
N LEU A 13 -16.65 -13.40 -10.07
CA LEU A 13 -16.47 -12.98 -11.46
C LEU A 13 -16.54 -11.46 -11.60
N ALA A 14 -17.56 -10.84 -11.01
CA ALA A 14 -17.74 -9.39 -11.08
C ALA A 14 -16.56 -8.65 -10.41
N ARG A 15 -16.02 -9.18 -9.30
CA ARG A 15 -14.81 -8.63 -8.66
C ARG A 15 -13.61 -8.71 -9.59
N HIS A 16 -13.33 -9.89 -10.15
CA HIS A 16 -12.22 -10.08 -11.08
C HIS A 16 -12.29 -9.14 -12.29
N LEU A 17 -13.48 -9.01 -12.89
CA LEU A 17 -13.68 -8.12 -14.03
C LEU A 17 -13.44 -6.64 -13.66
N ARG A 18 -13.82 -6.21 -12.46
CA ARG A 18 -13.51 -4.86 -11.95
C ARG A 18 -12.02 -4.65 -11.75
N GLU A 19 -11.31 -5.62 -11.18
CA GLU A 19 -9.85 -5.56 -10.97
C GLU A 19 -9.08 -5.38 -12.28
N VAL A 20 -9.54 -6.03 -13.37
CA VAL A 20 -8.95 -5.87 -14.71
C VAL A 20 -9.54 -4.68 -15.50
N GLY A 21 -10.28 -3.80 -14.81
CA GLY A 21 -10.68 -2.49 -15.31
C GLY A 21 -12.03 -2.43 -16.03
N TRP A 22 -12.92 -3.41 -15.87
CA TRP A 22 -14.29 -3.36 -16.41
C TRP A 22 -15.25 -2.73 -15.42
N LEU A 23 -16.27 -2.03 -15.94
CA LEU A 23 -17.47 -1.75 -15.16
C LEU A 23 -18.32 -3.01 -15.15
N THR A 24 -18.90 -3.35 -14.00
CA THR A 24 -19.70 -4.57 -13.86
C THR A 24 -21.03 -4.29 -13.18
N PHE A 25 -22.08 -4.95 -13.65
CA PHE A 25 -23.40 -4.91 -13.03
C PHE A 25 -23.89 -6.34 -12.82
N THR A 26 -24.60 -6.60 -11.73
CA THR A 26 -25.06 -7.95 -11.39
C THR A 26 -26.56 -8.00 -11.19
N GLU A 27 -27.17 -9.14 -11.52
CA GLU A 27 -28.61 -9.39 -11.37
C GLU A 27 -29.47 -8.28 -12.00
N ILE A 28 -29.20 -7.95 -13.26
CA ILE A 28 -29.87 -6.83 -13.94
C ILE A 28 -30.78 -7.30 -15.06
N GLU A 29 -32.03 -6.84 -15.04
CA GLU A 29 -32.94 -6.95 -16.19
C GLU A 29 -32.61 -5.88 -17.21
N VAL A 30 -32.39 -6.30 -18.46
CA VAL A 30 -31.93 -5.38 -19.51
C VAL A 30 -33.00 -5.24 -20.60
N PRO A 31 -33.56 -4.03 -20.80
CA PRO A 31 -34.49 -3.76 -21.88
C PRO A 31 -33.92 -4.15 -23.25
N GLY A 32 -34.75 -4.75 -24.10
CA GLY A 32 -34.39 -5.21 -25.45
C GLY A 32 -33.93 -6.67 -25.54
N THR A 33 -33.80 -7.37 -24.41
CA THR A 33 -33.49 -8.82 -24.34
C THR A 33 -34.73 -9.72 -24.37
N ASN A 34 -35.92 -9.13 -24.50
CA ASN A 34 -37.18 -9.85 -24.65
C ASN A 34 -37.28 -10.40 -26.09
N CYS A 35 -37.77 -11.63 -26.24
CA CYS A 35 -37.90 -12.28 -27.55
C CYS A 35 -39.11 -11.76 -28.34
N GLU A 36 -40.15 -11.31 -27.63
CA GLU A 36 -41.40 -10.78 -28.19
C GLU A 36 -41.82 -9.49 -27.45
N PRO A 37 -42.49 -8.54 -28.12
CA PRO A 37 -43.10 -7.39 -27.45
C PRO A 37 -44.03 -7.83 -26.31
N GLY A 38 -43.83 -7.28 -25.11
CA GLY A 38 -44.60 -7.64 -23.91
C GLY A 38 -44.10 -8.87 -23.13
N SER A 39 -43.10 -9.59 -23.64
CA SER A 39 -42.42 -10.65 -22.86
C SER A 39 -41.39 -10.06 -21.88
N TRP A 40 -41.15 -10.77 -20.77
CA TRP A 40 -40.22 -10.33 -19.72
C TRP A 40 -38.80 -10.15 -20.26
N HIS A 41 -38.16 -9.06 -19.84
CA HIS A 41 -36.75 -8.84 -20.11
C HIS A 41 -35.89 -9.91 -19.44
N GLY A 42 -34.82 -10.29 -20.11
CA GLY A 42 -33.81 -11.17 -19.56
C GLY A 42 -33.02 -10.51 -18.45
N ARG A 43 -32.90 -11.24 -17.34
CA ARG A 43 -32.02 -10.91 -16.21
C ARG A 43 -30.66 -11.55 -16.44
N VAL A 44 -29.62 -10.74 -16.48
CA VAL A 44 -28.24 -11.18 -16.72
C VAL A 44 -27.50 -11.25 -15.38
N ASP A 45 -26.80 -12.36 -15.15
CA ASP A 45 -26.06 -12.58 -13.91
C ASP A 45 -24.93 -11.56 -13.75
N VAL A 46 -24.05 -11.43 -14.75
CA VAL A 46 -23.01 -10.39 -14.77
C VAL A 46 -22.95 -9.71 -16.12
N VAL A 47 -23.08 -8.39 -16.11
CA VAL A 47 -22.79 -7.53 -17.25
C VAL A 47 -21.42 -6.91 -17.06
N ALA A 48 -20.62 -6.82 -18.13
CA ALA A 48 -19.37 -6.06 -18.13
C ALA A 48 -19.31 -5.06 -19.28
N VAL A 49 -18.86 -3.84 -18.99
CA VAL A 49 -18.64 -2.77 -19.97
C VAL A 49 -17.19 -2.35 -19.90
N ARG A 50 -16.51 -2.31 -21.04
CA ARG A 50 -15.14 -1.78 -21.11
C ARG A 50 -15.17 -0.25 -21.04
N PRO A 51 -14.64 0.39 -19.98
CA PRO A 51 -14.58 1.85 -19.92
C PRO A 51 -13.56 2.39 -20.92
N ARG A 52 -13.69 3.68 -21.27
CA ARG A 52 -12.80 4.45 -22.15
C ARG A 52 -12.66 3.94 -23.58
N SER A 53 -13.50 2.98 -24.01
CA SER A 53 -13.62 2.60 -25.41
C SER A 53 -14.84 3.29 -26.04
N TYR A 54 -14.73 4.60 -26.23
CA TYR A 54 -15.85 5.43 -26.71
C TYR A 54 -16.27 5.10 -28.15
N ALA A 55 -15.31 4.67 -28.99
CA ALA A 55 -15.55 4.29 -30.38
C ALA A 55 -15.92 2.81 -30.56
N ARG A 56 -15.56 1.93 -29.60
CA ARG A 56 -15.84 0.48 -29.66
C ARG A 56 -16.55 0.06 -28.38
N LYS A 57 -17.88 0.19 -28.40
CA LYS A 57 -18.74 -0.34 -27.35
C LYS A 57 -18.48 -1.85 -27.24
N ASP A 58 -18.02 -2.33 -26.09
CA ASP A 58 -17.86 -3.76 -25.80
C ASP A 58 -18.65 -4.05 -24.52
N LEU A 59 -19.92 -4.40 -24.75
CA LEU A 59 -20.88 -4.79 -23.73
C LEU A 59 -20.99 -6.32 -23.72
N ARG A 60 -20.69 -6.94 -22.59
CA ARG A 60 -20.63 -8.40 -22.44
C ARG A 60 -21.61 -8.90 -21.40
N ALA A 61 -22.33 -9.96 -21.72
CA ALA A 61 -23.13 -10.73 -20.77
C ALA A 61 -22.38 -12.00 -20.36
N TYR A 62 -22.42 -12.33 -19.08
CA TYR A 62 -21.94 -13.59 -18.53
C TYR A 62 -23.09 -14.27 -17.80
N GLU A 63 -23.39 -15.50 -18.21
CA GLU A 63 -24.34 -16.40 -17.56
C GLU A 63 -23.53 -17.38 -16.69
N VAL A 64 -23.79 -17.38 -15.38
CA VAL A 64 -23.01 -18.11 -14.37
C VAL A 64 -23.65 -19.45 -14.09
N LYS A 65 -22.94 -20.55 -14.36
CA LYS A 65 -23.42 -21.91 -14.09
C LYS A 65 -22.51 -22.63 -13.10
N VAL A 66 -23.10 -23.15 -12.02
CA VAL A 66 -22.40 -23.98 -11.02
C VAL A 66 -22.63 -25.47 -11.25
N ASN A 67 -23.71 -25.83 -11.93
CA ASN A 67 -24.05 -27.21 -12.26
C ASN A 67 -24.08 -27.42 -13.76
N ARG A 68 -23.66 -28.62 -14.18
CA ARG A 68 -23.62 -29.02 -15.58
C ARG A 68 -25.03 -29.18 -16.18
N SER A 69 -25.99 -29.67 -15.40
CA SER A 69 -27.40 -29.77 -15.82
C SER A 69 -27.98 -28.41 -16.20
N ASP A 70 -27.69 -27.37 -15.41
CA ASP A 70 -28.21 -26.01 -15.63
C ASP A 70 -27.64 -25.43 -16.93
N PHE A 71 -26.36 -25.70 -17.22
CA PHE A 71 -25.75 -25.36 -18.51
C PHE A 71 -26.43 -26.08 -19.68
N LEU A 72 -26.61 -27.40 -19.59
CA LEU A 72 -27.22 -28.18 -20.67
C LEU A 72 -28.67 -27.76 -20.94
N ASN A 73 -29.43 -27.45 -19.89
CA ASN A 73 -30.80 -26.96 -20.02
C ASN A 73 -30.85 -25.59 -20.71
N ASP A 74 -29.95 -24.68 -20.35
CA ASP A 74 -29.86 -23.38 -21.02
C ASP A 74 -29.52 -23.52 -22.49
N VAL A 75 -28.51 -24.34 -22.83
CA VAL A 75 -28.13 -24.60 -24.22
C VAL A 75 -29.29 -25.24 -24.98
N GLY A 76 -29.96 -26.24 -24.41
CA GLY A 76 -31.07 -26.92 -25.06
C GLY A 76 -32.33 -26.06 -25.26
N THR A 77 -32.60 -25.13 -24.35
CA THR A 77 -33.74 -24.19 -24.47
C THR A 77 -33.40 -22.90 -25.21
N GLU A 78 -32.13 -22.69 -25.54
CA GLU A 78 -31.59 -21.50 -26.20
C GLU A 78 -31.90 -20.15 -25.53
N LYS A 79 -32.40 -20.16 -24.28
CA LYS A 79 -32.83 -18.93 -23.57
C LYS A 79 -31.73 -17.89 -23.45
N TRP A 80 -30.49 -18.34 -23.30
CA TRP A 80 -29.31 -17.47 -23.22
C TRP A 80 -29.07 -16.65 -24.51
N ARG A 81 -29.54 -17.14 -25.68
CA ARG A 81 -29.34 -16.46 -26.97
C ARG A 81 -29.97 -15.08 -27.02
N ARG A 82 -31.05 -14.85 -26.25
CA ARG A 82 -31.74 -13.55 -26.18
C ARG A 82 -30.81 -12.40 -25.77
N TYR A 83 -29.73 -12.70 -25.05
CA TYR A 83 -28.73 -11.69 -24.70
C TYR A 83 -27.96 -11.16 -25.91
N HIS A 84 -27.84 -11.91 -27.01
CA HIS A 84 -27.27 -11.36 -28.25
C HIS A 84 -28.09 -10.20 -28.82
N ALA A 85 -29.35 -10.03 -28.44
CA ALA A 85 -30.13 -8.87 -28.87
C ALA A 85 -29.52 -7.54 -28.40
N VAL A 86 -28.86 -7.53 -27.23
CA VAL A 86 -28.37 -6.29 -26.59
C VAL A 86 -26.86 -6.29 -26.36
N PHE A 87 -26.26 -7.46 -26.14
CA PHE A 87 -24.85 -7.61 -25.80
C PHE A 87 -24.02 -7.91 -27.05
N HIS A 88 -22.80 -7.36 -27.13
CA HIS A 88 -21.89 -7.61 -28.25
C HIS A 88 -21.27 -9.01 -28.16
N ARG A 89 -21.21 -9.57 -26.95
CA ARG A 89 -20.64 -10.89 -26.65
C ARG A 89 -21.36 -11.50 -25.47
N VAL A 90 -21.60 -12.82 -25.54
CA VAL A 90 -22.21 -13.59 -24.47
C VAL A 90 -21.27 -14.71 -24.07
N PHE A 91 -21.07 -14.90 -22.78
CA PHE A 91 -20.17 -15.90 -22.21
C PHE A 91 -20.93 -16.78 -21.21
N PHE A 92 -20.56 -18.05 -21.14
CA PHE A 92 -20.81 -18.86 -19.95
C PHE A 92 -19.63 -18.73 -18.99
N ALA A 93 -19.93 -18.59 -17.71
CA ALA A 93 -18.96 -18.49 -16.62
C ALA A 93 -19.16 -19.66 -15.64
N VAL A 94 -18.12 -20.48 -15.46
CA VAL A 94 -18.23 -21.74 -14.71
C VAL A 94 -16.99 -22.05 -13.89
N PRO A 95 -17.07 -22.92 -12.86
CA PRO A 95 -15.88 -23.54 -12.27
C PRO A 95 -15.10 -24.36 -13.31
N ALA A 96 -13.77 -24.39 -13.16
CA ALA A 96 -12.90 -25.21 -14.00
C ALA A 96 -13.33 -26.69 -13.94
N GLY A 97 -13.35 -27.35 -15.11
CA GLY A 97 -13.74 -28.75 -15.24
C GLY A 97 -15.24 -29.01 -15.36
N LEU A 98 -16.12 -28.01 -15.18
CA LEU A 98 -17.58 -28.24 -15.25
C LEU A 98 -18.07 -28.57 -16.67
N ILE A 99 -17.59 -27.83 -17.67
CA ILE A 99 -17.99 -27.99 -19.08
C ILE A 99 -16.77 -27.97 -20.01
N LYS A 100 -16.84 -28.70 -21.11
CA LYS A 100 -15.80 -28.72 -22.15
C LYS A 100 -16.06 -27.63 -23.18
N LYS A 101 -14.98 -27.10 -23.77
CA LYS A 101 -15.04 -26.07 -24.83
C LYS A 101 -15.92 -26.47 -26.03
N THR A 102 -15.95 -27.75 -26.37
CA THR A 102 -16.71 -28.31 -27.50
C THR A 102 -18.23 -28.31 -27.27
N GLU A 103 -18.67 -28.18 -26.02
CA GLU A 103 -20.09 -28.17 -25.66
C GLU A 103 -20.69 -26.77 -25.70
N VAL A 104 -19.84 -25.75 -25.73
CA VAL A 104 -20.27 -24.35 -25.75
C VAL A 104 -20.66 -23.98 -27.19
N PRO A 105 -21.86 -23.43 -27.44
CA PRO A 105 -22.31 -22.98 -28.76
C PRO A 105 -21.30 -22.05 -29.44
N ALA A 106 -21.16 -22.11 -30.77
CA ALA A 106 -20.07 -21.49 -31.54
C ALA A 106 -19.89 -20.00 -31.24
N GLU A 107 -21.00 -19.28 -31.16
CA GLU A 107 -21.13 -17.86 -30.93
C GLU A 107 -20.91 -17.45 -29.45
N ALA A 108 -21.07 -18.39 -28.51
CA ALA A 108 -20.85 -18.15 -27.09
C ALA A 108 -19.38 -18.33 -26.69
N GLY A 109 -18.94 -17.52 -25.74
CA GLY A 109 -17.65 -17.64 -25.08
C GLY A 109 -17.71 -18.49 -23.82
N LEU A 110 -16.52 -18.85 -23.31
CA LEU A 110 -16.34 -19.59 -22.06
C LEU A 110 -15.24 -18.94 -21.24
N ILE A 111 -15.59 -18.54 -20.01
CA ILE A 111 -14.64 -18.15 -18.98
C ILE A 111 -14.74 -19.14 -17.82
N VAL A 112 -13.60 -19.61 -17.32
CA VAL A 112 -13.55 -20.62 -16.26
C VAL A 112 -12.85 -20.06 -15.03
N ARG A 113 -13.36 -20.43 -13.85
CA ARG A 113 -12.75 -20.16 -12.56
C ARG A 113 -11.94 -21.38 -12.11
N GLY A 114 -10.62 -21.34 -12.29
CA GLY A 114 -9.68 -22.33 -11.75
C GLY A 114 -8.93 -21.75 -10.54
N ASP A 115 -7.98 -22.48 -9.96
CA ASP A 115 -7.29 -22.07 -8.72
C ASP A 115 -6.58 -20.72 -8.83
N LYS A 116 -5.98 -20.45 -10.00
CA LYS A 116 -5.24 -19.21 -10.30
C LYS A 116 -6.12 -18.01 -10.66
N GLY A 117 -7.44 -18.16 -10.63
CA GLY A 117 -8.40 -17.12 -10.99
C GLY A 117 -9.20 -17.45 -12.25
N TRP A 118 -9.71 -16.40 -12.89
CA TRP A 118 -10.55 -16.50 -14.08
C TRP A 118 -9.72 -16.49 -15.37
N ALA A 119 -10.05 -17.39 -16.30
CA ALA A 119 -9.39 -17.47 -17.59
C ALA A 119 -10.40 -17.70 -18.72
N VAL A 120 -10.26 -16.98 -19.83
CA VAL A 120 -11.07 -17.20 -21.03
C VAL A 120 -10.52 -18.40 -21.80
N VAL A 121 -11.32 -19.46 -21.91
CA VAL A 121 -10.96 -20.72 -22.61
C VAL A 121 -11.54 -20.75 -24.03
N LYS A 122 -12.62 -20.00 -24.25
CA LYS A 122 -13.24 -19.80 -25.56
C LYS A 122 -13.64 -18.34 -25.70
N THR A 123 -13.17 -17.68 -26.76
CA THR A 123 -13.62 -16.34 -27.11
C THR A 123 -15.04 -16.38 -27.67
N ALA A 124 -15.93 -15.52 -27.19
CA ALA A 124 -17.24 -15.31 -27.80
C ALA A 124 -17.10 -14.67 -29.18
N MET A 125 -17.98 -15.03 -30.12
CA MET A 125 -18.12 -14.31 -31.38
C MET A 125 -18.67 -12.90 -31.09
N GLY A 126 -18.07 -11.88 -31.68
CA GLY A 126 -18.53 -10.50 -31.53
C GLY A 126 -19.51 -10.15 -32.65
N HIS A 127 -20.57 -9.42 -32.33
CA HIS A 127 -21.50 -8.88 -33.31
C HIS A 127 -22.01 -7.48 -32.90
N GLN A 128 -22.71 -6.81 -33.82
CA GLN A 128 -23.43 -5.58 -33.52
C GLN A 128 -24.83 -5.93 -33.00
N PRO A 129 -25.18 -5.62 -31.74
CA PRO A 129 -26.45 -6.01 -31.17
C PRO A 129 -27.61 -5.22 -31.82
N PRO A 130 -28.65 -5.90 -32.34
CA PRO A 130 -29.73 -5.25 -33.07
C PRO A 130 -30.66 -4.40 -32.20
N ASN A 131 -30.79 -4.74 -30.91
CA ASN A 131 -31.76 -4.14 -29.98
C ASN A 131 -31.09 -3.32 -28.87
N LEU A 132 -29.80 -3.01 -28.98
CA LEU A 132 -29.13 -2.16 -28.00
C LEU A 132 -29.66 -0.73 -28.10
N SER A 133 -30.46 -0.32 -27.12
CA SER A 133 -31.12 0.99 -27.09
C SER A 133 -30.53 1.90 -25.99
N VAL A 134 -30.99 3.16 -25.97
CA VAL A 134 -30.69 4.10 -24.87
C VAL A 134 -31.22 3.55 -23.55
N ASP A 135 -32.41 2.94 -23.53
CA ASP A 135 -33.00 2.37 -22.33
C ASP A 135 -32.17 1.21 -21.76
N SER A 136 -31.57 0.38 -22.62
CA SER A 136 -30.63 -0.65 -22.19
C SER A 136 -29.43 -0.05 -21.47
N VAL A 137 -28.90 1.08 -21.97
CA VAL A 137 -27.76 1.79 -21.35
C VAL A 137 -28.17 2.50 -20.06
N LEU A 138 -29.35 3.14 -20.03
CA LEU A 138 -29.88 3.78 -18.83
C LEU A 138 -30.15 2.78 -17.72
N ALA A 139 -30.66 1.58 -18.03
CA ALA A 139 -30.81 0.51 -17.07
C ALA A 139 -29.47 0.15 -16.41
N LEU A 140 -28.40 0.02 -17.19
CA LEU A 140 -27.05 -0.23 -16.67
C LEU A 140 -26.56 0.92 -15.79
N LEU A 141 -26.79 2.17 -16.20
CA LEU A 141 -26.41 3.35 -15.44
C LEU A 141 -27.13 3.40 -14.09
N PHE A 142 -28.45 3.20 -14.07
CA PHE A 142 -29.24 3.18 -12.84
C PHE A 142 -28.83 2.03 -11.93
N ARG A 143 -28.58 0.85 -12.49
CA ARG A 143 -28.08 -0.29 -11.70
C ARG A 143 -26.72 0.01 -11.08
N GLY A 144 -25.81 0.60 -11.83
CA GLY A 144 -24.51 1.06 -11.32
C GLY A 144 -24.68 2.07 -10.19
N TYR A 145 -25.58 3.03 -10.39
CA TYR A 145 -25.92 4.02 -9.38
C TYR A 145 -26.43 3.34 -8.09
N GLU A 146 -27.32 2.36 -8.18
CA GLU A 146 -27.83 1.62 -7.03
C GLU A 146 -26.75 0.81 -6.31
N GLN A 147 -25.93 0.06 -7.06
CA GLN A 147 -24.86 -0.78 -6.49
C GLN A 147 -23.82 0.05 -5.73
N ASP A 148 -23.52 1.24 -6.24
CA ASP A 148 -22.58 2.17 -5.61
C ASP A 148 -23.22 3.05 -4.54
N ARG A 149 -24.55 2.99 -4.36
CA ARG A 149 -25.29 3.87 -3.43
C ARG A 149 -24.81 3.71 -2.00
N GLU A 150 -24.57 2.49 -1.53
CA GLU A 150 -24.07 2.26 -0.16
C GLU A 150 -22.66 2.82 0.03
N ILE A 151 -21.77 2.61 -0.95
CA ILE A 151 -20.40 3.15 -0.91
C ILE A 151 -20.43 4.67 -0.94
N ARG A 152 -21.30 5.28 -1.76
CA ARG A 152 -21.47 6.74 -1.79
C ARG A 152 -22.10 7.26 -0.51
N ASN A 153 -23.13 6.61 0.04
CA ASN A 153 -23.72 6.99 1.32
C ASN A 153 -22.71 6.86 2.46
N LEU A 154 -21.83 5.85 2.44
CA LEU A 154 -20.74 5.70 3.40
C LEU A 154 -19.70 6.80 3.23
N ARG A 155 -19.30 7.11 1.99
CA ARG A 155 -18.41 8.24 1.69
C ARG A 155 -19.03 9.54 2.15
N GLU A 156 -20.27 9.83 1.77
CA GLU A 156 -21.03 11.00 2.21
C GLU A 156 -21.12 11.04 3.72
N ARG A 157 -21.46 9.95 4.42
CA ARG A 157 -21.44 9.91 5.89
C ARG A 157 -20.04 10.16 6.47
N LEU A 158 -18.97 9.67 5.83
CA LEU A 158 -17.60 9.95 6.25
C LEU A 158 -17.22 11.42 5.99
N PHE A 159 -17.73 12.03 4.92
CA PHE A 159 -17.51 13.43 4.56
C PHE A 159 -18.39 14.40 5.39
N TYR A 160 -19.62 14.02 5.74
CA TYR A 160 -20.60 14.81 6.50
C TYR A 160 -20.57 14.54 8.01
N ARG A 161 -19.83 13.53 8.49
CA ARG A 161 -19.50 13.39 9.92
C ARG A 161 -18.32 14.32 10.21
N ASP A 162 -18.64 15.60 10.27
CA ASP A 162 -17.82 16.83 10.42
C ASP A 162 -16.78 16.85 11.57
N GLY A 163 -16.45 15.73 12.20
CA GLY A 163 -15.32 15.63 13.14
C GLY A 163 -14.03 15.18 12.45
N VAL A 164 -14.06 14.17 11.58
CA VAL A 164 -12.84 13.46 11.18
C VAL A 164 -11.89 14.30 10.32
N VAL A 165 -12.42 15.13 9.42
CA VAL A 165 -11.60 16.05 8.61
C VAL A 165 -11.06 17.21 9.44
N GLN A 166 -11.84 17.71 10.40
CA GLN A 166 -11.41 18.75 11.33
C GLN A 166 -10.35 18.22 12.30
N ASP A 167 -10.55 17.03 12.85
CA ASP A 167 -9.62 16.31 13.72
C ASP A 167 -8.32 15.98 12.97
N ALA A 168 -8.40 15.52 11.71
CA ALA A 168 -7.21 15.27 10.89
C ALA A 168 -6.45 16.56 10.57
N ARG A 169 -7.15 17.68 10.33
CA ARG A 169 -6.53 19.00 10.14
C ARG A 169 -5.89 19.53 11.42
N ALA A 170 -6.58 19.41 12.56
CA ALA A 170 -6.06 19.81 13.86
C ALA A 170 -4.85 18.96 14.26
N PHE A 171 -4.92 17.64 14.03
CA PHE A 171 -3.81 16.70 14.23
C PHE A 171 -2.62 17.05 13.32
N GLY A 172 -2.85 17.27 12.03
CA GLY A 172 -1.81 17.70 11.09
C GLY A 172 -1.19 19.04 11.48
N HIS A 173 -2.00 19.99 11.97
CA HIS A 173 -1.51 21.27 12.44
C HIS A 173 -0.63 21.12 13.70
N GLY A 174 -1.04 20.27 14.65
CA GLY A 174 -0.28 19.97 15.85
C GLY A 174 1.05 19.24 15.55
N ILE A 175 1.05 18.31 14.60
CA ILE A 175 2.29 17.64 14.13
C ILE A 175 3.24 18.66 13.48
N ARG A 176 2.73 19.53 12.61
CA ARG A 176 3.53 20.60 11.99
C ARG A 176 4.11 21.55 13.05
N GLN A 177 3.33 21.93 14.05
CA GLN A 177 3.79 22.82 15.11
C GLN A 177 4.89 22.17 15.96
N LYS A 178 4.72 20.90 16.36
CA LYS A 178 5.73 20.15 17.12
C LYS A 178 7.02 19.91 16.32
N LEU A 179 6.90 19.62 15.02
CA LEU A 179 8.06 19.46 14.14
C LEU A 179 8.80 20.79 13.96
N SER A 180 8.08 21.88 13.68
CA SER A 180 8.70 23.21 13.54
C SER A 180 9.33 23.70 14.84
N GLN A 181 8.73 23.38 16.00
CA GLN A 181 9.30 23.71 17.29
C GLN A 181 10.57 22.92 17.59
N LYS A 182 10.56 21.59 17.35
CA LYS A 182 11.78 20.78 17.43
C LYS A 182 12.85 21.21 16.45
N GLU A 183 12.48 21.62 15.25
CA GLU A 183 13.40 22.15 14.24
C GLU A 183 14.06 23.44 14.75
N ARG A 184 13.30 24.38 15.32
CA ARG A 184 13.84 25.59 15.98
C ARG A 184 14.67 25.31 17.23
N GLU A 185 14.45 24.20 17.92
CA GLU A 185 15.27 23.77 19.06
C GLU A 185 16.59 23.13 18.62
N ILE A 186 16.58 22.41 17.50
CA ILE A 186 17.75 21.72 16.93
C ILE A 186 18.63 22.69 16.14
N GLU A 187 18.06 23.70 15.49
CA GLU A 187 18.79 24.65 14.64
C GLU A 187 19.90 25.44 15.38
N PRO A 188 19.70 25.93 16.62
CA PRO A 188 20.77 26.52 17.42
C PRO A 188 21.86 25.51 17.79
N ALA A 189 21.50 24.26 18.10
CA ALA A 189 22.46 23.21 18.41
C ALA A 189 23.31 22.84 17.18
N LEU A 190 22.68 22.74 16.00
CA LEU A 190 23.38 22.53 14.73
C LEU A 190 24.26 23.73 14.36
N ARG A 191 23.80 24.96 14.57
CA ARG A 191 24.62 26.17 14.38
C ARG A 191 25.83 26.19 15.30
N ASN A 192 25.65 25.87 16.58
CA ASN A 192 26.74 25.83 17.55
C ASN A 192 27.74 24.70 17.23
N LEU A 193 27.25 23.52 16.83
CA LEU A 193 28.09 22.42 16.39
C LEU A 193 28.88 22.78 15.13
N ARG A 194 28.23 23.40 14.15
CA ARG A 194 28.89 23.89 12.92
C ARG A 194 29.98 24.91 13.24
N ALA A 195 29.69 25.90 14.09
CA ALA A 195 30.67 26.90 14.50
C ALA A 195 31.86 26.26 15.26
N ALA A 196 31.59 25.27 16.13
CA ALA A 196 32.64 24.53 16.82
C ALA A 196 33.52 23.73 15.84
N VAL A 197 32.91 23.09 14.84
CA VAL A 197 33.63 22.35 13.78
C VAL A 197 34.42 23.29 12.87
N GLU A 198 33.87 24.44 12.47
CA GLU A 198 34.56 25.47 11.69
C GLU A 198 35.80 26.00 12.43
N ASN A 199 35.66 26.25 13.74
CA ASN A 199 36.77 26.68 14.59
C ASN A 199 37.85 25.59 14.74
N LEU A 200 37.48 24.31 14.83
CA LEU A 200 38.43 23.21 14.96
C LEU A 200 39.13 22.87 13.64
N ALA A 201 38.40 22.93 12.53
CA ALA A 201 38.87 22.52 11.20
C ALA A 201 39.52 23.66 10.41
N GLY A 202 39.36 24.92 10.84
CA GLY A 202 39.93 26.10 10.18
C GLY A 202 39.34 26.39 8.79
N THR A 203 38.19 25.81 8.45
CA THR A 203 37.54 25.94 7.13
C THR A 203 36.07 26.31 7.28
N SER A 204 35.61 27.34 6.55
CA SER A 204 34.20 27.74 6.46
C SER A 204 33.39 26.69 5.70
N LEU A 205 32.26 26.28 6.25
CA LEU A 205 31.39 25.28 5.63
C LEU A 205 30.36 26.04 4.78
N GLU A 206 30.20 25.77 3.48
CA GLU A 206 29.17 26.43 2.65
C GLU A 206 27.76 25.82 2.87
N GLU A 207 26.71 26.60 2.52
CA GLU A 207 25.30 26.39 2.88
C GLU A 207 24.60 25.09 2.40
N THR A 208 25.23 24.26 1.57
CA THR A 208 24.57 23.08 1.00
C THR A 208 25.27 21.79 1.38
N TRP A 209 25.05 21.37 2.62
CA TRP A 209 25.50 20.08 3.08
C TRP A 209 24.36 19.08 3.01
N GLY A 210 24.45 18.13 2.07
CA GLY A 210 23.60 16.96 2.09
C GLY A 210 23.78 16.22 3.41
N VAL A 211 22.67 15.80 4.03
CA VAL A 211 22.65 15.14 5.35
C VAL A 211 23.62 13.95 5.42
N GLU A 212 23.82 13.25 4.30
CA GLU A 212 24.77 12.13 4.20
C GLU A 212 26.25 12.56 4.34
N GLU A 213 26.67 13.66 3.71
CA GLU A 213 28.06 14.13 3.78
C GLU A 213 28.38 14.74 5.15
N LEU A 214 27.39 15.37 5.78
CA LEU A 214 27.48 15.89 7.16
C LEU A 214 27.67 14.75 8.17
N THR A 215 26.93 13.65 8.00
CA THR A 215 27.03 12.45 8.86
C THR A 215 28.38 11.75 8.69
N ARG A 216 28.88 11.64 7.46
CA ARG A 216 30.19 11.05 7.16
C ARG A 216 31.33 11.85 7.80
N ARG A 217 31.28 13.18 7.73
CA ARG A 217 32.33 14.04 8.31
C ARG A 217 32.23 14.18 9.82
N LEU A 218 31.02 14.19 10.40
CA LEU A 218 30.86 14.11 11.86
C LEU A 218 31.44 12.81 12.40
N SER A 219 31.31 11.69 11.69
CA SER A 219 31.93 10.42 12.09
C SER A 219 33.45 10.54 12.15
N VAL A 220 34.08 11.21 11.17
CA VAL A 220 35.53 11.48 11.18
C VAL A 220 35.92 12.40 12.34
N VAL A 221 35.15 13.46 12.62
CA VAL A 221 35.42 14.35 13.77
C VAL A 221 35.27 13.59 15.10
N PHE A 222 34.27 12.71 15.22
CA PHE A 222 34.11 11.86 16.40
C PHE A 222 35.27 10.88 16.57
N GLU A 223 35.76 10.27 15.49
CA GLU A 223 36.96 9.40 15.50
C GLU A 223 38.21 10.18 15.94
N THR A 224 38.42 11.39 15.43
CA THR A 224 39.54 12.24 15.85
C THR A 224 39.39 12.71 17.31
N LEU A 225 38.17 13.04 17.76
CA LEU A 225 37.92 13.40 19.16
C LEU A 225 38.09 12.21 20.11
N THR A 226 37.77 10.99 19.67
CA THR A 226 38.06 9.78 20.45
C THR A 226 39.56 9.53 20.53
N SER A 227 40.32 9.73 19.45
CA SER A 227 41.79 9.65 19.50
C SER A 227 42.39 10.71 20.42
N PHE A 228 41.83 11.93 20.47
CA PHE A 228 42.27 12.96 21.41
C PHE A 228 41.97 12.61 22.88
N ASP A 229 40.87 11.91 23.19
CA ASP A 229 40.60 11.45 24.56
C ASP A 229 41.53 10.29 24.97
N GLU A 230 41.93 9.44 24.02
CA GLU A 230 42.96 8.42 24.22
C GLU A 230 44.34 9.05 24.45
N ASP A 231 44.72 10.04 23.63
CA ASP A 231 45.96 10.80 23.79
C ASP A 231 45.98 11.60 25.10
N ARG A 232 44.84 12.18 25.51
CA ARG A 232 44.69 12.85 26.81
C ARG A 232 44.86 11.87 27.96
N LYS A 233 44.27 10.68 27.90
CA LYS A 233 44.46 9.62 28.92
C LYS A 233 45.91 9.14 28.97
N ALA A 234 46.58 9.03 27.82
CA ALA A 234 48.00 8.72 27.75
C ALA A 234 48.83 9.83 28.41
N LEU A 235 48.54 11.10 28.13
CA LEU A 235 49.20 12.26 28.74
C LEU A 235 48.90 12.39 30.24
N GLU A 236 47.69 12.08 30.71
CA GLU A 236 47.33 12.04 32.13
C GLU A 236 48.06 10.90 32.86
N THR A 237 48.24 9.75 32.19
CA THR A 237 49.02 8.62 32.69
C THR A 237 50.51 8.98 32.77
N ILE A 238 51.06 9.63 31.73
CA ILE A 238 52.44 10.14 31.72
C ILE A 238 52.61 11.20 32.81
N ALA A 239 51.66 12.13 32.97
CA ALA A 239 51.67 13.14 34.04
C ALA A 239 51.52 12.50 35.44
N GLY A 240 50.79 11.39 35.55
CA GLY A 240 50.72 10.56 36.77
C GLY A 240 52.06 9.92 37.10
N TYR A 241 52.73 9.33 36.11
CA TYR A 241 54.08 8.76 36.23
C TYR A 241 55.12 9.83 36.58
N LEU A 242 55.09 10.98 35.93
CA LEU A 242 56.00 12.10 36.21
C LEU A 242 55.77 12.67 37.62
N ARG A 243 54.52 12.74 38.09
CA ARG A 243 54.20 13.11 39.49
C ARG A 243 54.68 12.07 40.50
N TYR A 244 54.55 10.79 40.18
CA TYR A 244 55.07 9.69 41.01
C TYR A 244 56.60 9.74 41.15
N LEU A 245 57.31 9.99 40.03
CA LEU A 245 58.77 10.14 40.02
C LEU A 245 59.22 11.41 40.75
N GLY A 246 58.53 12.54 40.56
CA GLY A 246 58.79 13.80 41.28
C GLY A 246 58.51 13.70 42.79
N GLY A 247 57.51 12.92 43.19
CA GLY A 247 57.19 12.64 44.60
C GLY A 247 58.24 11.78 45.31
N ARG A 248 58.90 10.86 44.59
CA ARG A 248 60.06 10.14 45.14
C ARG A 248 61.27 11.05 45.30
N TYR A 249 61.53 11.93 44.33
CA TYR A 249 62.66 12.87 44.36
C TYR A 249 62.56 13.90 45.52
N THR A 250 61.34 14.30 45.91
CA THR A 250 61.13 15.17 47.08
C THR A 250 61.12 14.40 48.41
N SER A 251 60.64 13.14 48.41
CA SER A 251 60.66 12.29 49.62
C SER A 251 62.05 11.83 50.05
N GLU A 252 62.99 11.66 49.11
CA GLU A 252 64.38 11.25 49.40
C GLU A 252 65.26 12.39 49.95
N ARG A 253 64.91 13.67 49.72
CA ARG A 253 65.61 14.82 50.35
C ARG A 253 64.96 15.33 51.64
N GLY A 254 63.71 14.96 51.93
CA GLY A 254 62.92 15.51 53.03
C GLY A 254 62.95 14.71 54.35
N LYS A 255 63.65 13.56 54.41
CA LYS A 255 63.72 12.71 55.61
C LYS A 255 65.14 12.24 55.92
N THR A 256 65.97 13.14 56.45
CA THR A 256 67.06 12.79 57.37
C THR A 256 67.53 14.03 58.12
N ARG A 257 66.93 14.30 59.29
CA ARG A 257 67.69 14.90 60.41
C ARG A 257 67.08 14.82 61.81
N GLU A 258 65.92 14.19 62.04
CA GLU A 258 65.29 14.25 63.38
C GLU A 258 64.90 12.91 64.04
N GLN A 259 65.36 11.76 63.55
CA GLN A 259 65.05 10.46 64.21
C GLN A 259 66.22 9.46 64.24
N VAL A 260 67.42 9.92 64.60
CA VAL A 260 68.50 9.04 65.06
C VAL A 260 69.17 9.73 66.24
N LEU A 261 68.74 9.41 67.47
CA LEU A 261 69.48 9.42 68.74
C LEU A 261 68.48 9.40 69.91
N ASP A 262 67.80 8.28 70.13
CA ASP A 262 67.24 7.95 71.46
C ASP A 262 66.91 6.46 71.62
N LEU A 263 67.89 5.62 71.28
CA LEU A 263 67.94 4.21 71.69
C LEU A 263 69.39 3.86 72.02
N ASP A 264 69.89 4.36 73.16
CA ASP A 264 70.92 3.63 73.91
C ASP A 264 70.94 4.02 75.39
N LEU A 265 70.00 3.47 76.17
CA LEU A 265 70.14 3.29 77.61
C LEU A 265 69.50 1.96 78.05
N GLY A 266 70.34 0.96 78.26
CA GLY A 266 70.17 0.01 79.36
C GLY A 266 70.05 -1.48 79.01
N SER A 267 71.18 -2.19 78.91
CA SER A 267 71.49 -3.36 79.76
C SER A 267 72.85 -4.02 79.45
N LYS A 268 73.92 -3.45 80.01
CA LYS A 268 74.89 -4.08 80.95
C LYS A 268 76.19 -3.29 81.02
#